data_AF-A0A0A6X9H3-F1
#
_entry.id   AF-A0A0A6X9H3-F1
#
_cell.length_a   1.000
_cell.length_b   1.000
_cell.length_c   1.000
_cell.angle_alpha   90.00
_cell.angle_beta   90.00
_cell.angle_gamma   90.00
#
_symmetry.space_group_name_H-M   'P 1'
#
loop_
_entity.id
_entity.type
_entity.pdbx_description
1 polymer ?
#
loop_
_entity_poly.entity_id
_entity_poly.type
_entity_poly.pdbx_seq_one_letter_code
_entity_poly.pdbx_strand_id
1 'polypeptide(L)'
;MTEAAHLPMREVIRRAGALSDVRPVRFVPLLLPMWAVEVVATVREASSYDVFDRYLTRALAEAGLSGIGELAAFFGVEPALVERAARFLETIGHVRRESGALVLTDLGRRSNADGRRYVLSPGRRLTLRFDGGVARPVPYPHTTHSGWLPAPALTLPDGTVFTAVGEPSPLPAGAVEQLLSRADVEEFTGPAVPVEVAEPAPRPVWLPVYLVECEGDPVVFGWAVDGPDPYLLQVYRDCAGEPESHLPQCGDHHGP
;
A
#
# COMPACT_ATOMS: atom_id res chain seq x y z
N MET A 1 -4.29 11.61 -22.84
CA MET A 1 -2.83 11.82 -22.86
C MET A 1 -2.24 10.67 -22.09
N THR A 2 -1.49 9.78 -22.73
CA THR A 2 -0.85 8.65 -22.05
C THR A 2 0.32 9.20 -21.26
N GLU A 3 0.27 9.11 -19.93
CA GLU A 3 1.33 9.54 -19.04
C GLU A 3 2.63 8.77 -19.38
N ALA A 4 3.78 9.46 -19.34
CA ALA A 4 5.05 8.86 -19.73
C ALA A 4 5.43 7.76 -18.73
N ALA A 5 5.74 6.56 -19.22
CA ALA A 5 6.07 5.42 -18.36
C ALA A 5 7.36 5.58 -17.54
N HIS A 6 8.13 6.64 -17.77
CA HIS A 6 9.41 6.92 -17.13
C HIS A 6 9.55 8.41 -16.77
N LEU A 7 10.36 8.72 -15.76
CA LEU A 7 10.70 10.09 -15.42
C LEU A 7 11.53 10.72 -16.57
N PRO A 8 11.23 11.94 -17.06
CA PRO A 8 12.03 12.53 -18.13
C PRO A 8 13.51 12.71 -17.73
N MET A 9 14.46 12.33 -18.59
CA MET A 9 15.90 12.44 -18.28
C MET A 9 16.32 13.84 -17.83
N ARG A 10 15.78 14.89 -18.46
CA ARG A 10 16.04 16.29 -18.07
C ARG A 10 15.70 16.56 -16.61
N GLU A 11 14.67 15.91 -16.09
CA GLU A 11 14.21 16.05 -14.71
C GLU A 11 15.12 15.28 -13.76
N VAL A 12 15.60 14.10 -14.16
CA VAL A 12 16.62 13.34 -13.42
C VAL A 12 17.90 14.16 -13.29
N ILE A 13 18.40 14.74 -14.39
CA ILE A 13 19.60 15.59 -14.40
C ILE A 13 19.40 16.79 -13.48
N ARG A 14 18.25 17.48 -13.57
CA ARG A 14 17.92 18.63 -12.73
C ARG A 14 17.90 18.25 -11.25
N ARG A 15 17.25 17.14 -10.89
CA ARG A 15 17.14 16.67 -9.50
C ARG A 15 18.49 16.23 -8.95
N ALA A 16 19.26 15.45 -9.71
CA ALA A 16 20.59 15.01 -9.29
C ALA A 16 21.55 16.19 -9.10
N GLY A 17 21.52 17.19 -9.99
CA GLY A 17 22.36 18.39 -9.88
C GLY A 17 21.97 19.34 -8.75
N ALA A 18 20.78 19.20 -8.16
CA ALA A 18 20.33 20.00 -7.02
C ALA A 18 20.79 19.44 -5.66
N LEU A 19 21.38 18.24 -5.63
CA LEU A 19 21.86 17.60 -4.42
C LEU A 19 23.29 18.07 -4.11
N SER A 20 23.52 18.62 -2.92
CA SER A 20 24.81 19.19 -2.49
C SER A 20 25.95 18.17 -2.51
N ASP A 21 25.65 16.94 -2.10
CA ASP A 21 26.63 15.88 -1.83
C ASP A 21 26.70 14.82 -2.94
N VAL A 22 25.99 15.05 -4.05
CA VAL A 22 25.99 14.15 -5.21
C VAL A 22 26.79 14.78 -6.34
N ARG A 23 27.70 14.00 -6.92
CA ARG A 23 28.46 14.35 -8.13
C ARG A 23 28.18 13.29 -9.19
N PRO A 24 27.18 13.51 -10.07
CA PRO A 24 26.81 12.54 -11.10
C PRO A 24 27.96 12.33 -12.10
N VAL A 25 28.29 11.07 -12.36
CA VAL A 25 29.26 10.64 -13.38
C VAL A 25 28.52 10.15 -14.62
N ARG A 26 27.46 9.36 -14.42
CA ARG A 26 26.70 8.73 -15.51
C ARG A 26 25.24 8.53 -15.14
N PHE A 27 24.37 8.66 -16.13
CA PHE A 27 22.94 8.34 -16.02
C PHE A 27 22.67 7.06 -16.80
N VAL A 28 22.18 6.03 -16.11
CA VAL A 28 21.97 4.69 -16.65
C VAL A 28 20.46 4.37 -16.62
N PRO A 29 19.78 4.31 -17.78
CA PRO A 29 18.38 3.94 -17.87
C PRO A 29 18.20 2.43 -17.65
N LEU A 30 17.44 2.05 -16.63
CA LEU A 30 17.27 0.65 -16.20
C LEU A 30 15.79 0.23 -16.14
N LEU A 31 15.54 -1.05 -16.35
CA LEU A 31 14.28 -1.72 -16.06
C LEU A 31 14.47 -2.65 -14.86
N LEU A 32 13.88 -2.29 -13.72
CA LEU A 32 13.87 -3.16 -12.55
C LEU A 32 12.82 -4.26 -12.75
N PRO A 33 13.19 -5.55 -12.58
CA PRO A 33 12.23 -6.65 -12.65
C PRO A 33 11.35 -6.65 -11.39
N MET A 34 10.05 -6.86 -11.57
CA MET A 34 9.04 -6.75 -10.52
C MET A 34 7.92 -7.78 -10.78
N TRP A 35 7.05 -8.00 -9.79
CA TRP A 35 5.85 -8.82 -9.93
C TRP A 35 4.59 -7.97 -9.81
N ALA A 36 3.63 -8.25 -10.68
CA ALA A 36 2.23 -7.85 -10.52
C ALA A 36 1.39 -9.09 -10.25
N VAL A 37 0.67 -9.10 -9.14
CA VAL A 37 -0.27 -10.16 -8.78
C VAL A 37 -1.67 -9.60 -8.88
N GLU A 38 -2.38 -10.01 -9.93
CA GLU A 38 -3.79 -9.67 -10.09
C GLU A 38 -4.62 -10.56 -9.17
N VAL A 39 -5.55 -9.96 -8.45
CA VAL A 39 -6.39 -10.65 -7.46
C VAL A 39 -7.83 -10.15 -7.53
N VAL A 40 -8.77 -11.01 -7.13
CA VAL A 40 -10.13 -10.59 -6.77
C VAL A 40 -10.25 -10.68 -5.25
N ALA A 41 -10.60 -9.58 -4.60
CA ALA A 41 -10.57 -9.46 -3.16
C ALA A 41 -11.88 -8.96 -2.56
N THR A 42 -12.16 -9.39 -1.33
CA THR A 42 -12.98 -8.60 -0.41
C THR A 42 -12.08 -7.57 0.23
N VAL A 43 -12.39 -6.29 0.04
CA VAL A 43 -11.61 -5.18 0.60
C VAL A 43 -12.35 -4.53 1.75
N ARG A 44 -11.57 -4.06 2.72
CA ARG A 44 -12.00 -3.24 3.83
C ARG A 44 -11.67 -1.79 3.50
N GLU A 45 -12.70 -0.97 3.39
CA GLU A 45 -12.57 0.46 3.11
C GLU A 45 -12.89 1.27 4.37
N ALA A 46 -12.04 2.25 4.69
CA ALA A 46 -12.23 3.13 5.84
C ALA A 46 -13.05 4.37 5.46
N SER A 47 -14.02 4.73 6.29
CA SER A 47 -14.79 5.98 6.18
C SER A 47 -15.01 6.60 7.55
N SER A 48 -15.42 7.87 7.58
CA SER A 48 -15.88 8.49 8.82
C SER A 48 -17.22 7.88 9.25
N TYR A 49 -17.37 7.69 10.56
CA TYR A 49 -18.68 7.39 11.15
C TYR A 49 -19.61 8.59 11.08
N ASP A 50 -20.91 8.31 10.90
CA ASP A 50 -21.95 9.21 11.35
C ASP A 50 -21.95 9.27 12.89
N VAL A 51 -22.21 10.44 13.45
CA VAL A 51 -22.02 10.70 14.90
C VAL A 51 -22.80 9.70 15.75
N PHE A 52 -24.05 9.43 15.40
CA PHE A 52 -24.91 8.53 16.16
C PHE A 52 -24.44 7.07 16.10
N ASP A 53 -24.03 6.60 14.92
CA ASP A 53 -23.49 5.25 14.73
C ASP A 53 -22.26 5.00 15.61
N ARG A 54 -21.35 5.99 15.69
CA ARG A 54 -20.16 5.92 16.55
C ARG A 54 -20.53 5.78 18.02
N TYR A 55 -21.51 6.54 18.49
CA TYR A 55 -21.92 6.46 19.90
C TYR A 55 -22.65 5.15 20.19
N LEU A 56 -23.44 4.64 19.25
CA LEU A 56 -24.09 3.34 19.37
C LEU A 56 -23.05 2.22 19.46
N THR A 57 -22.06 2.16 18.57
CA THR A 57 -21.00 1.14 18.63
C THR A 57 -20.18 1.22 19.92
N ARG A 58 -19.88 2.43 20.41
CA ARG A 58 -19.22 2.64 21.70
C ARG A 58 -20.07 2.17 22.88
N ALA A 59 -21.38 2.42 22.88
CA ALA A 59 -22.26 1.94 23.95
C ALA A 59 -22.28 0.40 24.02
N LEU A 60 -22.25 -0.28 22.88
CA LEU A 60 -22.10 -1.74 22.82
C LEU A 60 -20.73 -2.19 23.34
N ALA A 61 -19.65 -1.51 22.96
CA ALA A 61 -18.27 -1.91 23.28
C ALA A 61 -17.84 -1.59 24.72
N GLU A 62 -18.18 -0.40 25.20
CA GLU A 62 -17.63 0.19 26.43
C GLU A 62 -18.62 0.09 27.60
N ALA A 63 -19.92 0.25 27.33
CA ALA A 63 -20.96 0.25 28.36
C ALA A 63 -21.69 -1.09 28.49
N GLY A 64 -21.47 -2.03 27.56
CA GLY A 64 -22.11 -3.35 27.57
C GLY A 64 -23.62 -3.32 27.35
N LEU A 65 -24.17 -2.18 26.89
CA LEU A 65 -25.58 -2.07 26.54
C LEU A 65 -25.83 -2.91 25.29
N SER A 66 -26.97 -3.58 25.19
CA SER A 66 -27.24 -4.49 24.07
C SER A 66 -28.69 -4.49 23.60
N GLY A 67 -29.61 -3.95 24.40
CA GLY A 67 -31.02 -3.87 24.07
C GLY A 67 -31.38 -2.58 23.36
N ILE A 68 -32.28 -2.63 22.38
CA ILE A 68 -32.78 -1.43 21.68
C ILE A 68 -33.40 -0.42 22.66
N GLY A 69 -34.25 -0.89 23.58
CA GLY A 69 -34.89 -0.01 24.58
C GLY A 69 -33.90 0.55 25.60
N GLU A 70 -32.92 -0.25 26.01
CA GLU A 70 -31.84 0.16 26.91
C GLU A 70 -30.97 1.26 26.28
N LEU A 71 -30.53 1.06 25.03
CA LEU A 71 -29.79 2.04 24.26
C LEU A 71 -30.60 3.33 24.03
N ALA A 72 -31.90 3.20 23.72
CA ALA A 72 -32.79 4.34 23.52
C ALA A 72 -32.92 5.19 24.80
N ALA A 73 -33.10 4.53 25.95
CA ALA A 73 -33.13 5.20 27.25
C ALA A 73 -31.78 5.88 27.58
N PHE A 74 -30.65 5.21 27.31
CA PHE A 74 -29.32 5.76 27.53
C PHE A 74 -29.04 7.01 26.69
N PHE A 75 -29.43 7.00 25.41
CA PHE A 75 -29.24 8.14 24.51
C PHE A 75 -30.31 9.22 24.64
N GLY A 76 -31.42 8.96 25.34
CA GLY A 76 -32.55 9.89 25.42
C GLY A 76 -33.25 10.08 24.07
N VAL A 77 -33.37 9.02 23.28
CA VAL A 77 -33.97 9.04 21.93
C VAL A 77 -35.07 7.99 21.78
N GLU A 78 -35.86 8.11 20.71
CA GLU A 78 -36.88 7.13 20.38
C GLU A 78 -36.28 5.76 19.98
N PRO A 79 -36.86 4.62 20.43
CA PRO A 79 -36.39 3.28 20.06
C PRO A 79 -36.27 3.05 18.54
N ALA A 80 -37.14 3.69 17.75
CA ALA A 80 -37.12 3.61 16.30
C ALA A 80 -35.82 4.18 15.67
N LEU A 81 -35.18 5.16 16.32
CA LEU A 81 -33.90 5.71 15.84
C LEU A 81 -32.76 4.72 16.08
N VAL A 82 -32.71 4.10 17.26
CA VAL A 82 -31.74 3.05 17.61
C VAL A 82 -31.90 1.86 16.67
N GLU A 83 -33.14 1.43 16.44
CA GLU A 83 -33.46 0.32 15.54
C GLU A 83 -33.00 0.61 14.10
N ARG A 84 -33.17 1.84 13.61
CA ARG A 84 -32.68 2.26 12.28
C ARG A 84 -31.15 2.21 12.19
N ALA A 85 -30.45 2.75 13.19
CA ALA A 85 -29.00 2.73 13.23
C ALA A 85 -28.45 1.30 13.37
N ALA A 86 -29.07 0.47 14.21
CA ALA A 86 -28.71 -0.94 14.36
C ALA A 86 -28.86 -1.71 13.04
N ARG A 87 -29.96 -1.52 12.30
CA ARG A 87 -30.14 -2.14 10.97
C ARG A 87 -29.08 -1.71 9.96
N PHE A 88 -28.70 -0.45 9.98
CA PHE A 88 -27.61 0.04 9.13
C PHE A 88 -26.28 -0.62 9.50
N LEU A 89 -25.94 -0.66 10.79
CA LEU A 89 -24.74 -1.29 11.31
C LEU A 89 -24.70 -2.81 11.04
N GLU A 90 -25.85 -3.49 11.09
CA GLU A 90 -25.97 -4.89 10.66
C GLU A 90 -25.72 -5.06 9.16
N THR A 91 -26.27 -4.16 8.33
CA THR A 91 -26.10 -4.20 6.87
C THR A 91 -24.63 -4.09 6.48
N ILE A 92 -23.84 -3.26 7.19
CA ILE A 92 -22.39 -3.15 6.96
C ILE A 92 -21.57 -4.15 7.78
N GLY A 93 -22.22 -5.07 8.50
CA GLY A 93 -21.59 -6.17 9.23
C GLY A 93 -20.86 -5.76 10.52
N HIS A 94 -21.17 -4.61 11.12
CA HIS A 94 -20.59 -4.18 12.41
C HIS A 94 -21.27 -4.81 13.61
N VAL A 95 -22.57 -5.06 13.47
CA VAL A 95 -23.41 -5.60 14.54
C VAL A 95 -24.15 -6.83 14.01
N ARG A 96 -24.47 -7.76 14.89
CA ARG A 96 -25.41 -8.85 14.64
C ARG A 96 -26.36 -8.98 15.83
N ARG A 97 -27.52 -9.59 15.59
CA ARG A 97 -28.46 -9.99 16.65
C ARG A 97 -28.19 -11.41 17.12
N GLU A 98 -28.03 -11.57 18.43
CA GLU A 98 -27.91 -12.86 19.10
C GLU A 98 -28.92 -12.91 20.24
N SER A 99 -29.86 -13.85 20.17
CA SER A 99 -30.89 -14.00 21.22
C SER A 99 -31.63 -12.70 21.55
N GLY A 100 -31.81 -11.81 20.57
CA GLY A 100 -32.48 -10.51 20.73
C GLY A 100 -31.58 -9.36 21.20
N ALA A 101 -30.32 -9.64 21.56
CA ALA A 101 -29.32 -8.63 21.93
C ALA A 101 -28.47 -8.22 20.71
N LEU A 102 -28.07 -6.95 20.66
CA LEU A 102 -27.08 -6.46 19.69
C LEU A 102 -25.67 -6.78 20.17
N VAL A 103 -24.87 -7.41 19.31
CA VAL A 103 -23.49 -7.79 19.60
C VAL A 103 -22.58 -7.30 18.48
N LEU A 104 -21.43 -6.72 18.83
CA LEU A 104 -20.41 -6.34 17.85
C LEU A 104 -19.79 -7.56 17.19
N THR A 105 -19.60 -7.49 15.88
CA THR A 105 -18.75 -8.43 15.13
C THR A 105 -17.28 -8.09 15.32
N ASP A 106 -16.36 -8.90 14.77
CA ASP A 106 -14.94 -8.54 14.74
C ASP A 106 -14.69 -7.25 13.95
N LEU A 107 -15.42 -7.05 12.85
CA LEU A 107 -15.36 -5.81 12.07
C LEU A 107 -15.84 -4.61 12.88
N GLY A 108 -16.94 -4.76 13.62
CA GLY A 108 -17.48 -3.71 14.48
C GLY A 108 -16.53 -3.36 15.63
N ARG A 109 -15.93 -4.36 16.29
CA ARG A 109 -14.92 -4.16 17.34
C ARG A 109 -13.71 -3.40 16.80
N ARG A 110 -13.17 -3.82 15.66
CA ARG A 110 -12.03 -3.16 15.03
C ARG A 110 -12.35 -1.72 14.62
N SER A 111 -13.52 -1.51 14.01
CA SER A 111 -14.00 -0.18 13.63
C SER A 111 -14.12 0.76 14.83
N ASN A 112 -14.61 0.25 15.97
CA ASN A 112 -14.70 1.01 17.21
C ASN A 112 -13.31 1.37 17.77
N ALA A 113 -12.40 0.40 17.85
CA ALA A 113 -11.04 0.60 18.34
C ALA A 113 -10.27 1.64 17.50
N ASP A 114 -10.40 1.55 16.17
CA ASP A 114 -9.71 2.44 15.23
C ASP A 114 -10.43 3.79 15.06
N GLY A 115 -11.65 3.94 15.62
CA GLY A 115 -12.48 5.14 15.49
C GLY A 115 -12.95 5.41 14.05
N ARG A 116 -12.94 4.39 13.18
CA ARG A 116 -13.23 4.49 11.74
C ARG A 116 -14.31 3.50 11.35
N ARG A 117 -15.22 3.89 10.45
CA ARG A 117 -16.25 2.98 9.93
C ARG A 117 -15.68 2.15 8.80
N TYR A 118 -15.50 0.86 9.02
CA TYR A 118 -15.08 -0.06 7.97
C TYR A 118 -16.26 -0.64 7.20
N VAL A 119 -16.15 -0.73 5.88
CA VAL A 119 -17.12 -1.43 5.03
C VAL A 119 -16.40 -2.52 4.26
N LEU A 120 -17.00 -3.71 4.17
CA LEU A 120 -16.49 -4.80 3.34
C LEU A 120 -17.12 -4.73 1.95
N SER A 121 -16.28 -4.63 0.94
CA SER A 121 -16.65 -4.55 -0.47
C SER A 121 -16.10 -5.78 -1.22
N PRO A 122 -16.93 -6.81 -1.50
CA PRO A 122 -16.49 -8.02 -2.18
C PRO A 122 -16.24 -7.80 -3.68
N GLY A 123 -15.47 -8.71 -4.30
CA GLY A 123 -15.32 -8.78 -5.76
C GLY A 123 -14.46 -7.68 -6.38
N ARG A 124 -13.64 -7.00 -5.58
CA ARG A 124 -12.78 -5.90 -6.06
C ARG A 124 -11.54 -6.47 -6.71
N ARG A 125 -11.27 -6.06 -7.95
CA ARG A 125 -10.01 -6.37 -8.63
C ARG A 125 -8.92 -5.44 -8.14
N LEU A 126 -7.80 -6.01 -7.69
CA LEU A 126 -6.61 -5.27 -7.27
C LEU A 126 -5.37 -5.83 -7.97
N THR A 127 -4.31 -5.03 -8.00
CA THR A 127 -2.98 -5.49 -8.40
C THR A 127 -2.02 -5.25 -7.24
N LEU A 128 -1.60 -6.33 -6.60
CA LEU A 128 -0.56 -6.29 -5.58
C LEU A 128 0.80 -6.34 -6.26
N ARG A 129 1.78 -5.61 -5.74
CA ARG A 129 3.10 -5.49 -6.36
C ARG A 129 4.16 -6.01 -5.41
N PHE A 130 5.12 -6.74 -5.96
CA PHE A 130 6.30 -7.22 -5.24
C PHE A 130 7.56 -6.89 -6.04
N ASP A 131 8.68 -6.65 -5.37
CA ASP A 131 9.96 -6.53 -6.06
C ASP A 131 10.40 -7.86 -6.69
N GLY A 132 11.22 -7.80 -7.72
CA GLY A 132 11.77 -8.98 -8.39
C GLY A 132 13.08 -9.48 -7.82
N GLY A 133 13.65 -8.82 -6.80
CA GLY A 133 14.90 -9.27 -6.20
C GLY A 133 14.67 -10.34 -5.14
N VAL A 134 13.90 -9.96 -4.11
CA VAL A 134 13.63 -10.73 -2.90
C VAL A 134 12.14 -10.88 -2.59
N ALA A 135 11.27 -10.44 -3.50
CA ALA A 135 9.81 -10.55 -3.40
C ALA A 135 9.20 -9.79 -2.20
N ARG A 136 9.76 -8.64 -1.80
CA ARG A 136 9.12 -7.78 -0.79
C ARG A 136 7.97 -7.01 -1.43
N PRO A 137 6.90 -6.70 -0.67
CA PRO A 137 5.80 -5.89 -1.18
C PRO A 137 6.27 -4.49 -1.52
N VAL A 138 5.81 -3.96 -2.65
CA VAL A 138 6.13 -2.61 -3.11
C VAL A 138 5.25 -1.60 -2.36
N PRO A 139 5.83 -0.53 -1.77
CA PRO A 139 5.05 0.51 -1.11
C PRO A 139 3.99 1.13 -2.04
N TYR A 140 2.82 1.43 -1.48
CA TYR A 140 1.66 1.90 -2.22
C TYR A 140 1.94 3.14 -3.10
N PRO A 141 2.68 4.18 -2.64
CA PRO A 141 3.03 5.33 -3.48
C PRO A 141 3.75 4.93 -4.78
N HIS A 142 4.64 3.93 -4.72
CA HIS A 142 5.34 3.43 -5.89
C HIS A 142 4.41 2.68 -6.85
N THR A 143 3.34 2.06 -6.34
CA THR A 143 2.35 1.36 -7.17
C THR A 143 1.46 2.29 -7.97
N THR A 144 1.07 3.45 -7.41
CA THR A 144 0.10 4.38 -8.01
C THR A 144 0.70 5.39 -8.97
N HIS A 145 1.96 5.79 -8.76
CA HIS A 145 2.58 6.87 -9.52
C HIS A 145 3.52 6.38 -10.63
N SER A 146 3.76 5.08 -10.74
CA SER A 146 4.73 4.52 -11.68
C SER A 146 4.11 3.96 -12.94
N GLY A 147 4.83 4.10 -14.06
CA GLY A 147 4.56 3.37 -15.30
C GLY A 147 5.13 1.96 -15.24
N TRP A 148 4.29 0.95 -15.52
CA TRP A 148 4.69 -0.46 -15.46
C TRP A 148 4.66 -1.08 -16.85
N LEU A 149 5.77 -1.66 -17.27
CA LEU A 149 5.88 -2.31 -18.57
C LEU A 149 5.56 -3.81 -18.46
N PRO A 150 4.81 -4.39 -19.43
CA PRO A 150 4.53 -5.81 -19.48
C PRO A 150 5.68 -6.64 -20.07
N ALA A 151 6.75 -5.99 -20.55
CA ALA A 151 7.91 -6.63 -21.16
C ALA A 151 9.19 -5.84 -20.81
N PRO A 152 10.38 -6.48 -20.80
CA PRO A 152 11.66 -5.86 -20.48
C PRO A 152 12.23 -5.04 -21.66
N ALA A 153 11.40 -4.20 -22.29
CA ALA A 153 11.81 -3.44 -23.46
C ALA A 153 11.23 -2.02 -23.42
N LEU A 154 12.13 -1.02 -23.46
CA LEU A 154 11.77 0.39 -23.62
C LEU A 154 12.87 1.13 -24.37
N THR A 155 12.52 1.69 -25.52
CA THR A 155 13.36 2.60 -26.30
C THR A 155 12.62 3.90 -26.51
N LEU A 156 13.24 5.03 -26.16
CA LEU A 156 12.64 6.35 -26.30
C LEU A 156 12.84 6.92 -27.72
N PRO A 157 12.06 7.93 -28.14
CA PRO A 157 12.20 8.55 -29.45
C PRO A 157 13.59 9.18 -29.72
N ASP A 158 14.32 9.54 -28.67
CA ASP A 158 15.69 10.08 -28.76
C ASP A 158 16.77 8.99 -28.88
N GLY A 159 16.38 7.71 -28.92
CA GLY A 159 17.28 6.57 -29.02
C GLY A 159 17.77 6.02 -27.67
N THR A 160 17.35 6.60 -26.54
CA THR A 160 17.68 6.06 -25.21
C THR A 160 17.06 4.68 -25.03
N VAL A 161 17.89 3.67 -24.78
CA VAL A 161 17.46 2.28 -24.53
C VAL A 161 17.58 1.96 -23.05
N PHE A 162 16.48 1.51 -22.43
CA PHE A 162 16.50 1.03 -21.06
C PHE A 162 16.89 -0.46 -21.03
N THR A 163 17.79 -0.81 -20.11
CA THR A 163 18.30 -2.18 -19.99
C THR A 163 17.74 -2.86 -18.76
N ALA A 164 17.25 -4.11 -18.88
CA ALA A 164 16.81 -4.88 -17.73
C ALA A 164 17.99 -5.29 -16.85
N VAL A 165 17.84 -5.14 -15.53
CA VAL A 165 18.88 -5.49 -14.54
C VAL A 165 19.00 -7.02 -14.37
N GLY A 166 17.97 -7.76 -14.77
CA GLY A 166 17.93 -9.22 -14.74
C GLY A 166 16.51 -9.74 -14.93
N GLU A 167 16.33 -11.03 -14.69
CA GLU A 167 15.02 -11.67 -14.56
C GLU A 167 14.54 -11.58 -13.10
N PRO A 168 13.22 -11.48 -12.85
CA PRO A 168 12.72 -11.51 -11.49
C PRO A 168 12.95 -12.89 -10.85
N SER A 169 13.44 -12.89 -9.61
CA SER A 169 13.41 -14.05 -8.73
C SER A 169 11.99 -14.60 -8.61
N PRO A 170 11.80 -15.92 -8.46
CA PRO A 170 10.48 -16.51 -8.30
C PRO A 170 9.70 -15.90 -7.14
N LEU A 171 8.44 -15.53 -7.38
CA LEU A 171 7.55 -15.08 -6.32
C LEU A 171 7.20 -16.26 -5.40
N PRO A 172 7.44 -16.19 -4.08
CA PRO A 172 7.04 -17.25 -3.15
C PRO A 172 5.54 -17.49 -3.18
N ALA A 173 5.11 -18.76 -3.13
CA ALA A 173 3.69 -19.13 -3.21
C ALA A 173 2.79 -18.51 -2.13
N GLY A 174 3.37 -18.11 -1.00
CA GLY A 174 2.67 -17.46 0.13
C GLY A 174 2.86 -15.94 0.23
N ALA A 175 3.41 -15.28 -0.79
CA ALA A 175 3.78 -13.86 -0.71
C ALA A 175 2.56 -12.95 -0.47
N VAL A 176 1.41 -13.28 -1.05
CA VAL A 176 0.15 -12.53 -0.86
C VAL A 176 -0.33 -12.70 0.58
N GLU A 177 -0.43 -13.93 1.08
CA GLU A 177 -0.86 -14.23 2.45
C GLU A 177 0.06 -13.57 3.48
N GLN A 178 1.37 -13.61 3.24
CA GLN A 178 2.35 -12.92 4.08
C GLN A 178 2.11 -11.42 4.10
N LEU A 179 1.87 -10.77 2.95
CA LEU A 179 1.51 -9.36 2.88
C LEU A 179 0.23 -9.06 3.67
N LEU A 180 -0.82 -9.87 3.51
CA LEU A 180 -2.10 -9.65 4.21
C LEU A 180 -2.01 -9.83 5.72
N SER A 181 -1.03 -10.60 6.21
CA SER A 181 -0.81 -10.80 7.65
C SER A 181 -0.09 -9.63 8.34
N ARG A 182 0.42 -8.66 7.58
CA ARG A 182 1.19 -7.54 8.12
C ARG A 182 0.30 -6.53 8.85
N ALA A 183 0.84 -5.94 9.91
CA ALA A 183 0.17 -4.86 10.64
C ALA A 183 0.06 -3.56 9.80
N ASP A 184 1.06 -3.31 8.95
CA ASP A 184 1.20 -2.14 8.08
C ASP A 184 0.73 -2.41 6.64
N VAL A 185 -0.14 -3.40 6.42
CA VAL A 185 -0.63 -3.79 5.07
C VAL A 185 -1.16 -2.61 4.25
N GLU A 186 -1.75 -1.61 4.89
CA GLU A 186 -2.26 -0.40 4.23
C GLU A 186 -1.18 0.45 3.55
N GLU A 187 0.09 0.36 4.01
CA GLU A 187 1.23 1.02 3.37
C GLU A 187 1.56 0.45 2.00
N PHE A 188 1.06 -0.75 1.68
CA PHE A 188 1.34 -1.47 0.43
C PHE A 188 0.09 -1.63 -0.45
N THR A 189 -1.09 -1.74 0.16
CA THR A 189 -2.36 -1.92 -0.56
C THR A 189 -3.15 -0.62 -0.73
N GLY A 190 -2.77 0.43 0.01
CA GLY A 190 -3.50 1.68 0.05
C GLY A 190 -4.81 1.60 0.82
N PRO A 191 -5.78 2.49 0.54
CA PRO A 191 -6.98 2.67 1.37
C PRO A 191 -7.99 1.52 1.28
N ALA A 192 -7.93 0.70 0.23
CA ALA A 192 -8.77 -0.48 0.05
C ALA A 192 -8.00 -1.74 0.47
N VAL A 193 -8.03 -2.05 1.77
CA VAL A 193 -7.20 -3.13 2.33
C VAL A 193 -7.85 -4.49 2.06
N PRO A 194 -7.27 -5.37 1.21
CA PRO A 194 -7.78 -6.72 1.02
C PRO A 194 -7.75 -7.50 2.34
N VAL A 195 -8.87 -8.15 2.67
CA VAL A 195 -8.97 -9.03 3.85
C VAL A 195 -9.14 -10.50 3.45
N GLU A 196 -9.63 -10.74 2.24
CA GLU A 196 -9.72 -12.05 1.61
C GLU A 196 -9.37 -11.89 0.14
N VAL A 197 -8.64 -12.84 -0.41
CA VAL A 197 -8.17 -12.84 -1.79
C VAL A 197 -8.47 -14.18 -2.45
N ALA A 198 -8.92 -14.13 -3.70
CA ALA A 198 -9.08 -15.27 -4.58
C ALA A 198 -8.25 -15.08 -5.86
N GLU A 199 -7.88 -16.21 -6.47
CA GLU A 199 -7.29 -16.30 -7.81
C GLU A 199 -6.03 -15.42 -8.02
N PRO A 200 -4.97 -15.56 -7.19
CA PRO A 200 -3.74 -14.82 -7.43
C PRO A 200 -3.11 -15.24 -8.76
N ALA A 201 -3.00 -14.27 -9.67
CA ALA A 201 -2.38 -14.45 -10.98
C ALA A 201 -1.09 -13.62 -11.06
N PRO A 202 0.07 -14.18 -10.68
CA PRO A 202 1.34 -13.48 -10.78
C PRO A 202 1.80 -13.37 -12.23
N ARG A 203 2.29 -12.18 -12.60
CA ARG A 203 2.97 -11.94 -13.88
C ARG A 203 4.15 -11.00 -13.69
N PRO A 204 5.26 -11.19 -14.44
CA PRO A 204 6.38 -10.28 -14.38
C PRO A 204 6.01 -8.94 -15.02
N VAL A 205 6.58 -7.87 -14.47
CA VAL A 205 6.46 -6.49 -14.96
C VAL A 205 7.78 -5.78 -14.73
N TRP A 206 8.01 -4.71 -15.47
CA TRP A 206 9.25 -3.96 -15.41
C TRP A 206 9.00 -2.49 -15.09
N LEU A 207 9.78 -1.97 -14.15
CA LEU A 207 9.69 -0.58 -13.70
C LEU A 207 10.87 0.23 -14.29
N PRO A 208 10.59 1.23 -15.14
CA PRO A 208 11.62 2.13 -15.66
C PRO A 208 12.15 3.07 -14.58
N VAL A 209 13.47 3.07 -14.40
CA VAL A 209 14.19 3.94 -13.46
C VAL A 209 15.47 4.48 -14.10
N TYR A 210 16.07 5.49 -13.47
CA TYR A 210 17.42 5.93 -13.77
C TYR A 210 18.32 5.69 -12.58
N LEU A 211 19.35 4.87 -12.76
CA LEU A 211 20.48 4.81 -11.85
C LEU A 211 21.45 5.93 -12.21
N VAL A 212 21.83 6.73 -11.23
CA VAL A 212 22.84 7.78 -11.39
C VAL A 212 24.08 7.32 -10.65
N GLU A 213 25.08 6.89 -11.42
CA GLU A 213 26.41 6.59 -10.90
C GLU A 213 27.05 7.91 -10.47
N CYS A 214 27.64 7.92 -9.27
CA CYS A 214 28.20 9.10 -8.65
C CYS A 214 29.65 8.82 -8.21
N GLU A 215 30.41 9.85 -7.86
CA GLU A 215 31.74 9.66 -7.24
C GLU A 215 31.65 8.95 -5.87
N GLY A 216 30.48 9.01 -5.22
CA GLY A 216 30.13 8.24 -4.03
C GLY A 216 29.09 7.15 -4.32
N ASP A 217 28.18 6.92 -3.38
CA ASP A 217 27.11 5.93 -3.56
C ASP A 217 26.17 6.31 -4.73
N PRO A 218 25.73 5.34 -5.54
CA PRO A 218 24.77 5.61 -6.60
C PRO A 218 23.41 5.94 -6.02
N VAL A 219 22.63 6.72 -6.77
CA VAL A 219 21.24 7.06 -6.43
C VAL A 219 20.30 6.64 -7.54
N VAL A 220 19.09 6.21 -7.19
CA VAL A 220 18.06 5.82 -8.16
C VAL A 220 16.93 6.84 -8.17
N PHE A 221 16.44 7.17 -9.37
CA PHE A 221 15.29 8.03 -9.57
C PHE A 221 14.17 7.27 -10.32
N GLY A 222 12.97 7.35 -9.78
CA GLY A 222 11.73 6.89 -10.41
C GLY A 222 10.65 7.98 -10.34
N TRP A 223 9.43 7.63 -10.74
CA TRP A 223 8.29 8.56 -10.70
C TRP A 223 7.71 8.78 -9.30
N ALA A 224 7.87 7.81 -8.40
CA ALA A 224 7.11 7.73 -7.16
C ALA A 224 7.45 8.83 -6.14
N VAL A 225 8.67 9.38 -6.19
CA VAL A 225 9.20 10.32 -5.20
C VAL A 225 9.94 11.48 -5.87
N ASP A 226 10.03 12.62 -5.19
CA ASP A 226 10.60 13.86 -5.74
C ASP A 226 12.15 13.97 -5.66
N GLY A 227 12.82 12.93 -5.19
CA GLY A 227 14.28 12.88 -5.02
C GLY A 227 14.86 11.47 -5.24
N PRO A 228 16.08 11.22 -4.74
CA PRO A 228 16.64 9.87 -4.68
C PRO A 228 15.68 8.90 -3.98
N ASP A 229 15.52 7.72 -4.55
CA ASP A 229 14.63 6.69 -4.06
C ASP A 229 15.44 5.54 -3.43
N PRO A 230 15.57 5.52 -2.09
CA PRO A 230 16.34 4.48 -1.41
C PRO A 230 15.69 3.10 -1.53
N TYR A 231 14.36 3.03 -1.67
CA TYR A 231 13.66 1.77 -1.89
C TYR A 231 14.04 1.18 -3.26
N LEU A 232 13.97 1.97 -4.32
CA LEU A 232 14.37 1.50 -5.66
C LEU A 232 15.86 1.20 -5.77
N LEU A 233 16.72 1.91 -5.04
CA LEU A 233 18.13 1.57 -4.92
C LEU A 233 18.33 0.20 -4.27
N GLN A 234 17.59 -0.12 -3.21
CA GLN A 234 17.66 -1.44 -2.60
C GLN A 234 17.19 -2.54 -3.57
N VAL A 235 16.08 -2.33 -4.28
CA VAL A 235 15.60 -3.27 -5.30
C VAL A 235 16.65 -3.50 -6.38
N TYR A 236 17.32 -2.43 -6.84
CA TYR A 236 18.42 -2.54 -7.80
C TYR A 236 19.54 -3.44 -7.26
N ARG A 237 20.02 -3.21 -6.03
CA ARG A 237 21.10 -4.00 -5.41
C ARG A 237 20.71 -5.46 -5.28
N ASP A 238 19.50 -5.73 -4.80
CA ASP A 238 18.96 -7.08 -4.63
C ASP A 238 18.89 -7.83 -5.98
N CYS A 239 18.54 -7.14 -7.07
CA CYS A 239 18.48 -7.72 -8.41
C CYS A 239 19.86 -7.87 -9.07
N ALA A 240 20.77 -6.92 -8.86
CA ALA A 240 22.11 -6.92 -9.43
C ALA A 240 23.06 -7.90 -8.72
N GLY A 241 22.67 -8.42 -7.55
CA GLY A 241 23.50 -9.29 -6.72
C GLY A 241 24.64 -8.52 -6.03
N GLU A 242 24.47 -7.21 -5.83
CA GLU A 242 25.43 -6.40 -5.08
C GLU A 242 25.24 -6.67 -3.58
N PRO A 243 26.32 -6.97 -2.82
CA PRO A 243 26.21 -7.15 -1.37
C PRO A 243 25.71 -5.85 -0.72
N GLU A 244 24.86 -5.97 0.30
CA GLU A 244 24.43 -4.84 1.14
C GLU A 244 25.66 -4.07 1.63
N SER A 245 25.88 -2.86 1.11
CA SER A 245 26.74 -1.90 1.80
C SER A 245 26.00 -1.43 3.04
N HIS A 246 26.54 -1.74 4.22
CA HIS A 246 26.04 -1.27 5.50
C HIS A 246 25.85 0.25 5.45
N LEU A 247 24.59 0.70 5.32
CA LEU A 247 24.23 2.08 5.60
C LEU A 247 24.49 2.31 7.09
N PRO A 248 25.30 3.30 7.49
CA PRO A 248 25.37 3.68 8.89
C PRO A 248 23.99 4.19 9.29
N GLN A 249 23.42 3.58 10.33
CA GLN A 249 22.30 4.17 11.06
C GLN A 249 22.74 5.59 11.45
N CYS A 250 22.12 6.61 10.85
CA CYS A 250 22.27 7.98 11.33
C CYS A 250 21.84 8.00 12.79
N GLY A 251 22.83 7.97 13.67
CA GLY A 251 22.64 8.03 15.10
C GLY A 251 22.03 9.35 15.51
N ASP A 252 21.16 9.26 16.50
CA ASP A 252 20.68 10.38 17.29
C ASP A 252 21.86 11.23 17.78
N HIS A 253 22.08 12.37 17.14
CA HIS A 253 22.84 13.46 17.74
C HIS A 253 21.88 14.39 18.48
N HIS A 254 21.51 13.97 19.70
CA HIS A 254 21.22 14.92 20.77
C HIS A 254 22.54 15.28 21.45
N GLY A 255 23.07 16.44 21.10
CA GLY A 255 24.13 17.11 21.85
C GLY A 255 23.57 17.87 23.06
N PRO A 256 24.39 18.05 24.11
CA PRO A 256 24.00 18.63 25.41
C PRO A 256 23.70 20.13 25.36
#